data_AF-A0A421J8J6-F1
#
_entry.id   AF-A0A421J8J6-F1
#
_cell.length_a   1.000
_cell.length_b   1.000
_cell.length_c   1.000
_cell.angle_alpha   90.00
_cell.angle_beta   90.00
_cell.angle_gamma   90.00
#
_symmetry.space_group_name_H-M   'P 1'
#
loop_
_entity.id
_entity.type
_entity.pdbx_description
1 polymer ?
#
loop_
_entity_poly.entity_id
_entity_poly.type
_entity_poly.pdbx_seq_one_letter_code
_entity_poly.pdbx_strand_id
1 'polypeptide(L)'
;MDNSTRNHELSALHREYASYFPSCELVLTVSETAPAGDDIYAKLLSRKSPPSHLALTTQEGKVLKVTVGVNGWYLCDESQKSYETFESLLQVVSPAFKDEFAQRLSSRLQTLQR
;
A
#
# COMPACT_ATOMS: atom_id res chain seq x y z
N MET A 1 -4.32 13.14 -6.62
CA MET A 1 -3.37 12.12 -7.08
C MET A 1 -4.07 11.26 -8.10
N ASP A 2 -3.55 11.21 -9.32
CA ASP A 2 -4.08 10.37 -10.39
C ASP A 2 -3.72 8.88 -10.18
N ASN A 3 -4.38 8.00 -10.95
CA ASN A 3 -4.20 6.55 -10.82
C ASN A 3 -2.82 6.07 -11.30
N SER A 4 -2.20 6.74 -12.28
CA SER A 4 -0.89 6.34 -12.79
C SER A 4 0.19 6.53 -11.73
N THR A 5 0.20 7.71 -11.11
CA THR A 5 1.11 8.02 -10.01
C THR A 5 0.87 7.06 -8.84
N ARG A 6 -0.39 6.79 -8.46
CA ARG A 6 -0.69 5.83 -7.38
C ARG A 6 -0.14 4.43 -7.67
N ASN A 7 -0.36 3.94 -8.88
CA ASN A 7 0.09 2.61 -9.28
C ASN A 7 1.61 2.51 -9.26
N HIS A 8 2.31 3.57 -9.67
CA HIS A 8 3.77 3.64 -9.61
C HIS A 8 4.30 3.53 -8.19
N GLU A 9 3.79 4.37 -7.27
CA GLU A 9 4.16 4.35 -5.85
C GLU A 9 3.91 2.99 -5.20
N LEU A 10 2.74 2.39 -5.44
CA LEU A 10 2.41 1.07 -4.89
C LEU A 10 3.29 -0.04 -5.46
N SER A 11 3.69 0.06 -6.72
CA SER A 11 4.59 -0.91 -7.35
C SER A 11 6.01 -0.81 -6.77
N ALA A 12 6.48 0.41 -6.50
CA ALA A 12 7.75 0.64 -5.82
C ALA A 12 7.74 0.03 -4.41
N LEU A 13 6.70 0.34 -3.61
CA LEU A 13 6.57 -0.24 -2.28
C LEU A 13 6.46 -1.76 -2.30
N HIS A 14 5.68 -2.35 -3.21
CA HIS A 14 5.56 -3.80 -3.31
C HIS A 14 6.94 -4.44 -3.52
N ARG A 15 7.75 -3.89 -4.42
CA ARG A 15 9.12 -4.38 -4.68
C ARG A 15 10.04 -4.30 -3.47
N GLU A 16 9.97 -3.20 -2.73
CA GLU A 16 10.87 -2.94 -1.60
C GLU A 16 10.44 -3.68 -0.34
N TYR A 17 9.14 -3.73 -0.08
CA TYR A 17 8.59 -4.14 1.20
C TYR A 17 7.88 -5.50 1.21
N ALA A 18 7.59 -6.12 0.06
CA ALA A 18 6.93 -7.43 0.04
C ALA A 18 7.66 -8.49 0.89
N SER A 19 9.00 -8.44 0.93
CA SER A 19 9.82 -9.38 1.69
C SER A 19 9.72 -9.28 3.22
N TYR A 20 9.03 -8.26 3.76
CA TYR A 20 8.79 -8.12 5.21
C TYR A 20 7.48 -8.79 5.66
N PHE A 21 6.65 -9.22 4.72
CA PHE A 21 5.31 -9.72 5.00
C PHE A 21 5.16 -11.17 4.53
N PRO A 22 4.43 -12.02 5.29
CA PRO A 22 4.07 -13.35 4.82
C PRO A 22 3.28 -13.34 3.51
N SER A 23 2.43 -12.32 3.31
CA SER A 23 1.74 -12.08 2.05
C SER A 23 1.67 -10.58 1.76
N CYS A 24 1.94 -10.22 0.51
CA CYS A 24 1.90 -8.86 0.01
C CYS A 24 1.50 -8.90 -1.46
N GLU A 25 0.27 -8.49 -1.75
CA GLU A 25 -0.33 -8.52 -3.08
C GLU A 25 -0.62 -7.10 -3.55
N LEU A 26 -0.19 -6.79 -4.77
CA LEU A 26 -0.48 -5.51 -5.42
C LEU A 26 -1.79 -5.61 -6.21
N VAL A 27 -2.80 -4.85 -5.80
CA VAL A 27 -4.09 -4.78 -6.48
C VAL A 27 -4.18 -3.46 -7.22
N LEU A 28 -4.01 -3.49 -8.55
CA LEU A 28 -4.14 -2.32 -9.40
C LEU A 28 -5.56 -2.26 -9.97
N THR A 29 -6.24 -1.13 -9.78
CA THR A 29 -7.43 -0.84 -10.58
C THR A 29 -6.95 -0.44 -11.97
N VAL A 30 -7.10 -1.37 -12.93
CA VAL A 30 -7.00 -1.03 -14.34
C VAL A 30 -8.21 -0.17 -14.64
N SER A 31 -7.97 1.07 -15.05
CA SER A 31 -9.03 1.86 -15.66
C SER A 31 -9.33 1.19 -16.99
N GLU A 32 -10.21 0.18 -16.98
CA GLU A 32 -10.78 -0.35 -18.20
C GLU A 32 -11.29 0.85 -18.97
N THR A 33 -10.77 1.02 -20.18
CA THR A 33 -11.34 1.91 -21.18
C THR A 33 -12.85 1.73 -21.11
N ALA A 34 -13.55 2.80 -20.69
CA ALA A 34 -14.99 2.77 -20.55
C ALA A 34 -15.58 2.06 -21.78
N PRO A 35 -16.42 1.02 -21.63
CA PRO A 35 -17.11 0.50 -22.79
C PRO A 35 -17.79 1.68 -23.45
N ALA A 36 -17.67 1.79 -24.78
CA ALA A 36 -18.10 2.92 -25.59
C ALA A 36 -19.64 3.10 -25.64
N GLY A 37 -20.36 2.72 -24.58
CA GLY A 37 -21.78 2.95 -24.37
C GLY A 37 -21.98 3.81 -23.13
N ASP A 38 -22.94 4.74 -23.20
CA ASP A 38 -23.39 5.62 -22.13
C ASP A 38 -24.08 4.87 -20.97
N ASP A 39 -23.49 3.76 -20.49
CA ASP A 39 -24.01 3.01 -19.36
C ASP A 39 -23.63 3.72 -18.05
N ILE A 40 -24.51 4.63 -17.65
CA ILE A 40 -24.50 5.37 -16.39
C ILE A 40 -24.30 4.42 -15.19
N TYR A 41 -24.79 3.18 -15.28
CA TYR A 41 -24.62 2.14 -14.28
C TYR A 41 -23.17 1.65 -14.14
N ALA A 42 -22.41 1.53 -15.23
CA ALA A 42 -20.99 1.15 -15.18
C ALA A 42 -20.14 2.25 -14.50
N LYS A 43 -20.46 3.53 -14.74
CA LYS A 43 -19.82 4.67 -14.05
C LYS A 43 -20.14 4.69 -12.55
N LEU A 44 -21.34 4.29 -12.15
CA LEU A 44 -21.75 4.17 -10.73
C LEU A 44 -21.09 2.99 -10.02
N LEU A 45 -20.89 1.86 -10.71
CA LEU A 45 -20.18 0.69 -10.17
C LEU A 45 -18.66 0.93 -10.09
N SER A 46 -18.07 1.60 -11.08
CA SER A 46 -16.65 2.02 -11.07
C SER A 46 -16.33 2.98 -9.90
N ARG A 47 -17.29 3.79 -9.45
CA ARG A 47 -17.13 4.64 -8.26
C ARG A 47 -17.04 3.87 -6.94
N LYS A 48 -17.47 2.60 -6.90
CA LYS A 48 -17.45 1.77 -5.69
C LYS A 48 -16.24 0.84 -5.59
N SER A 49 -15.49 0.63 -6.68
CA SER A 49 -14.28 -0.18 -6.59
C SER A 49 -13.23 0.54 -5.74
N PRO A 50 -12.60 -0.13 -4.76
CA PRO A 50 -11.54 0.48 -3.97
C PRO A 50 -10.41 0.94 -4.90
N PRO A 51 -9.74 2.07 -4.59
CA PRO A 51 -8.58 2.52 -5.36
C PRO A 51 -7.49 1.43 -5.36
N SER A 52 -6.55 1.51 -6.30
CA SER A 52 -5.37 0.64 -6.28
C SER A 52 -4.76 0.63 -4.87
N HIS A 53 -4.45 -0.55 -4.38
CA HIS A 53 -4.01 -0.76 -3.00
C HIS A 53 -3.08 -1.97 -2.91
N LEU A 54 -2.34 -2.01 -1.81
CA LEU A 54 -1.50 -3.13 -1.39
C LEU A 54 -2.29 -3.93 -0.35
N ALA A 55 -2.55 -5.20 -0.62
CA ALA A 55 -3.12 -6.13 0.35
C ALA A 55 -1.98 -6.84 1.06
N LEU A 56 -1.83 -6.59 2.36
CA LEU A 56 -0.76 -7.09 3.20
C LEU A 56 -1.33 -8.03 4.24
N THR A 57 -0.62 -9.11 4.54
CA THR A 57 -0.81 -9.87 5.78
C THR A 57 0.40 -9.62 6.65
N THR A 58 0.21 -9.14 7.89
CA THR A 58 1.30 -8.92 8.83
C THR A 58 1.74 -10.23 9.49
N GLN A 59 2.92 -10.23 10.11
CA GLN A 59 3.42 -11.39 10.87
C GLN A 59 2.51 -11.75 12.05
N GLU A 60 1.75 -10.79 12.57
CA GLU A 60 0.74 -10.99 13.61
C GLU A 60 -0.58 -11.57 13.06
N GLY A 61 -0.66 -11.85 11.76
CA GLY A 61 -1.84 -12.41 11.09
C GLY A 61 -2.92 -11.39 10.74
N LYS A 62 -2.64 -10.08 10.83
CA LYS A 62 -3.60 -9.04 10.45
C LYS A 62 -3.58 -8.82 8.94
N VAL A 63 -4.75 -8.78 8.33
CA VAL A 63 -4.90 -8.42 6.91
C VAL A 63 -5.20 -6.94 6.80
N LEU A 64 -4.40 -6.23 6.02
CA LEU A 64 -4.45 -4.77 5.85
C LEU A 64 -4.54 -4.43 4.37
N LYS A 65 -5.30 -3.38 4.05
CA LYS A 65 -5.32 -2.79 2.71
C LYS A 65 -4.79 -1.38 2.79
N VAL A 66 -3.64 -1.13 2.17
CA VAL A 66 -2.96 0.16 2.22
C VAL A 66 -2.99 0.82 0.86
N THR A 67 -3.25 2.11 0.81
CA THR A 67 -3.20 2.89 -0.43
C THR A 67 -2.56 4.25 -0.18
N VAL A 68 -2.28 4.98 -1.27
CA VAL A 68 -1.69 6.32 -1.25
C VAL A 68 -2.62 7.33 -1.91
N GLY A 69 -2.72 8.48 -1.27
CA GLY A 69 -3.50 9.62 -1.73
C GLY A 69 -2.71 10.92 -1.60
N VAL A 70 -3.42 12.04 -1.78
CA VAL A 70 -2.81 13.38 -1.76
C VAL A 70 -2.21 13.71 -0.39
N ASN A 71 -2.81 13.19 0.68
CA ASN A 71 -2.41 13.49 2.07
C ASN A 71 -1.46 12.44 2.65
N GLY A 72 -0.92 11.55 1.80
CA GLY A 72 -0.04 10.45 2.20
C GLY A 72 -0.71 9.08 2.19
N TRP A 73 -0.23 8.20 3.07
CA TRP A 73 -0.56 6.78 3.16
C TRP A 73 -1.68 6.53 4.15
N TYR A 74 -2.62 5.64 3.81
CA TYR A 74 -3.73 5.32 4.70
C TYR A 74 -4.25 3.90 4.47
N LEU A 75 -4.97 3.39 5.47
CA LEU A 75 -5.69 2.13 5.37
C LEU A 75 -7.01 2.36 4.63
N CYS A 76 -7.38 1.48 3.70
CA CYS A 76 -8.66 1.55 3.01
C CYS A 76 -9.84 1.49 4.00
N ASP A 77 -9.66 0.82 5.14
CA ASP A 77 -10.67 0.71 6.20
C ASP A 77 -10.75 1.99 7.07
N GLU A 78 -9.69 2.80 7.12
CA GLU A 78 -9.58 4.01 7.95
C GLU A 78 -9.09 5.21 7.13
N SER A 79 -9.87 5.63 6.12
CA SER A 79 -9.48 6.71 5.21
C SER A 79 -9.36 8.09 5.85
N GLN A 80 -9.77 8.26 7.11
CA GLN A 80 -9.64 9.52 7.85
C GLN A 80 -8.24 9.75 8.41
N LYS A 81 -7.45 8.68 8.58
CA LYS A 81 -6.13 8.76 9.18
C LYS A 81 -5.07 8.53 8.11
N SER A 82 -4.42 9.62 7.71
CA SER A 82 -3.28 9.56 6.81
C SER A 82 -1.96 9.70 7.57
N TYR A 83 -0.94 9.06 7.01
CA TYR A 83 0.42 9.01 7.49
C TYR A 83 1.33 9.57 6.41
N GLU A 84 2.38 10.29 6.82
CA GLU A 84 3.32 10.89 5.88
C GLU A 84 4.03 9.83 5.03
N THR A 85 4.44 8.73 5.65
CA THR A 85 5.14 7.61 4.98
C THR A 85 4.50 6.26 5.28
N PHE A 86 4.78 5.28 4.42
CA PHE A 86 4.32 3.91 4.58
C PHE A 86 4.88 3.25 5.84
N GLU A 87 6.15 3.51 6.14
CA GLU A 87 6.83 3.00 7.34
C GLU A 87 6.18 3.57 8.60
N SER A 88 5.80 4.85 8.59
CA SER A 88 5.12 5.50 9.72
C SER A 88 3.77 4.84 10.01
N LEU A 89 3.04 4.45 8.96
CA LEU A 89 1.80 3.68 9.08
C LEU A 89 2.09 2.30 9.71
N LEU A 90 3.06 1.57 9.16
CA LEU A 90 3.34 0.21 9.61
C LEU A 90 3.96 0.12 11.00
N GLN A 91 4.78 1.10 11.41
CA GLN A 91 5.33 1.17 12.76
C GLN A 91 4.24 1.26 13.84
N VAL A 92 3.05 1.80 13.49
CA VAL A 92 1.90 1.86 14.38
C VAL A 92 1.07 0.57 14.32
N VAL A 93 0.95 -0.05 13.13
CA VAL A 93 0.01 -1.16 12.90
C VAL A 93 0.63 -2.54 13.15
N SER A 94 1.93 -2.73 12.87
CA SER A 94 2.67 -3.99 13.01
C SER A 94 3.97 -3.78 13.80
N PRO A 95 3.98 -4.15 15.09
CA PRO A 95 5.20 -4.20 15.90
C PRO A 95 6.29 -5.10 15.29
N ALA A 96 5.90 -6.25 14.69
CA ALA A 96 6.86 -7.16 14.08
C ALA A 96 7.59 -6.51 12.89
N PHE A 97 6.88 -5.76 12.06
CA PHE A 97 7.49 -4.97 10.99
C PHE A 97 8.52 -3.99 11.54
N LYS A 98 8.19 -3.28 12.62
CA LYS A 98 9.10 -2.31 13.25
C LYS A 98 10.39 -2.97 13.70
N ASP A 99 10.30 -4.12 14.37
CA ASP A 99 11.46 -4.83 14.88
C ASP A 99 12.34 -5.38 13.73
N GLU A 100 11.73 -6.00 12.72
CA GLU A 100 12.47 -6.52 11.56
C GLU A 100 13.12 -5.41 10.75
N PHE A 101 12.40 -4.30 10.52
CA PHE A 101 12.93 -3.15 9.80
C PHE A 101 14.13 -2.54 10.54
N ALA A 102 14.03 -2.36 11.86
CA ALA A 102 15.13 -1.88 12.68
C ALA A 102 16.35 -2.81 12.61
N GLN A 103 16.16 -4.12 12.70
CA GLN A 103 17.23 -5.11 12.59
C GLN A 103 17.93 -5.07 11.22
N ARG A 104 17.17 -5.01 10.12
CA ARG A 104 17.75 -4.91 8.77
C ARG A 104 18.51 -3.59 8.58
N LEU A 105 17.99 -2.49 9.11
CA LEU A 105 18.66 -1.18 9.07
C LEU A 105 19.98 -1.20 9.86
N SER A 106 19.97 -1.71 11.10
CA SER A 106 21.17 -1.85 11.91
C SER A 106 22.23 -2.73 11.25
N SER A 107 21.82 -3.85 10.65
CA SER A 107 22.73 -4.77 9.95
C SER A 107 23.42 -4.10 8.75
N ARG A 108 22.67 -3.28 7.99
CA ARG A 108 23.25 -2.51 6.88
C ARG A 108 24.22 -1.44 7.37
N LEU A 109 23.89 -0.73 8.46
CA LEU A 109 24.78 0.26 9.06
C LEU A 109 26.10 -0.35 9.52
N GLN A 110 26.06 -1.52 10.16
CA GLN A 110 27.26 -2.25 10.58
C GLN A 110 28.13 -2.66 9.39
N THR A 111 27.52 -2.99 8.26
CA THR A 111 28.23 -3.35 7.02
C THR A 111 28.97 -2.16 6.42
N LEU A 112 28.44 -0.94 6.59
CA LEU A 112 29.08 0.30 6.12
C LEU A 112 30.19 0.82 7.05
N GLN A 113 30.23 0.35 8.30
CA GLN A 113 31.26 0.71 9.29
C GLN A 113 32.47 -0.23 9.27
N ARG A 114 32.47 -1.26 8.43
CA ARG A 114 33.61 -2.13 8.15
C ARG A 114 34.20 -1.79 6.78
#